data_AF-A0A3Q2QGG3-F1
#
_entry.id   AF-A0A3Q2QGG3-F1
#
_cell.length_a   1.000
_cell.length_b   1.000
_cell.length_c   1.000
_cell.angle_alpha   90.00
_cell.angle_beta   90.00
_cell.angle_gamma   90.00
#
_symmetry.space_group_name_H-M   'P 1'
#
loop_
_entity.id
_entity.type
_entity.pdbx_description
1 polymer ?
#
loop_
_entity_poly.entity_id
_entity_poly.type
_entity_poly.pdbx_seq_one_letter_code
_entity_poly.pdbx_strand_id
1 'polypeptide(L)'
;MKMLHVDLLIIGFCFGLGTQYGVFGKRQYQIQNGPCSYTFLLPEQENCQSTYNYPDQKDGPMDDESVQRLEQLEMGMENNTQWLLKLENHIQDSLKRDMLQLQQTAVHNHTATMIEIGANLLSQTAEQTRKLTNVEAQVIHHTTRLERRLLENSLSTNKLEKQLIVQTNEINKLNDKNSLLEKKVLEIEQQRQVELKTLKEEKEQLQSLILRQTAIIGELEQQLLKVSSNNSVLHHQQQELLDTVNSLIQTLSTGSVREPKIAMMQDTPTTYMDCAAIYKSGNIKSGVYTLTIPNTTTEVKAFCDMETEGGGWTVLQKRFEGRVDFHRTWQEYKKGFGEPAGEYWLGNEFVSTLTSQQTYKLRIQLSDWEGNTAFSQYDQFSLDGEAQNYRIHLKGYSGTAGKISSIGQPGSDFSTKDADNDKCVCKCSQLTTGGWWFDACGPSNLNGMYYQNGQNSNRFNGIKWYYWKGSGYSLKSTTMMIRPTDFSALL
;
A
#
# COMPACT_ATOMS: atom_id res chain seq x y z
N MET A 1 16.67 -17.51 33.68
CA MET A 1 17.22 -17.54 32.31
C MET A 1 17.53 -16.09 31.91
N LYS A 2 18.83 -15.76 31.85
CA LYS A 2 19.51 -14.58 31.28
C LYS A 2 18.77 -13.23 31.23
N MET A 3 19.17 -12.33 32.14
CA MET A 3 19.23 -10.87 31.94
C MET A 3 20.62 -10.49 31.40
N LEU A 4 20.67 -9.54 30.48
CA LEU A 4 21.84 -8.76 29.98
C LEU A 4 21.26 -7.47 29.40
N HIS A 5 21.87 -6.29 29.46
CA HIS A 5 22.76 -5.62 30.41
C HIS A 5 22.70 -4.16 29.92
N VAL A 6 22.55 -3.21 30.84
CA VAL A 6 22.67 -1.77 30.57
C VAL A 6 24.09 -1.40 30.99
N ASP A 7 24.87 -0.81 30.10
CA ASP A 7 26.19 -0.28 30.43
C ASP A 7 26.22 1.24 30.20
N LEU A 8 26.41 1.96 31.30
CA LEU A 8 26.91 3.33 31.38
C LEU A 8 28.05 3.27 32.41
N LEU A 9 29.28 3.56 32.02
CA LEU A 9 30.41 3.62 32.97
C LEU A 9 31.39 4.75 32.62
N ILE A 10 31.52 5.63 33.61
CA ILE A 10 32.52 6.67 33.81
C ILE A 10 33.85 6.02 34.15
N ILE A 11 34.97 6.52 33.61
CA ILE A 11 36.31 6.32 34.20
C ILE A 11 37.13 7.60 34.07
N GLY A 12 37.62 8.09 35.20
CA GLY A 12 38.92 8.73 35.32
C GLY A 12 39.74 7.96 36.36
N PHE A 13 41.05 7.79 36.13
CA PHE A 13 42.14 7.93 37.12
C PHE A 13 43.53 7.60 36.49
N CYS A 14 44.55 8.17 37.12
CA CYS A 14 45.98 8.24 36.80
C CYS A 14 46.84 6.97 37.02
N PHE A 15 48.15 7.16 36.71
CA PHE A 15 49.41 6.43 37.05
C PHE A 15 49.93 5.46 35.97
N GLY A 16 51.23 5.36 35.63
CA GLY A 16 52.51 5.96 36.07
C GLY A 16 53.67 5.32 35.26
N LEU A 17 54.76 6.04 34.96
CA LEU A 17 56.15 5.87 35.46
C LEU A 17 57.17 5.23 34.48
N GLY A 18 58.39 5.80 34.49
CA GLY A 18 59.64 5.25 33.92
C GLY A 18 60.57 6.30 33.27
N THR A 19 61.19 7.22 34.03
CA THR A 19 62.60 7.22 34.52
C THR A 19 63.74 7.27 33.49
N GLN A 20 64.52 8.36 33.48
CA GLN A 20 65.99 8.27 33.65
C GLN A 20 66.62 9.60 34.15
N TYR A 21 67.72 9.42 34.89
CA TYR A 21 68.47 10.34 35.75
C TYR A 21 69.35 11.37 35.02
N GLY A 22 69.61 12.51 35.69
CA GLY A 22 70.71 13.43 35.41
C GLY A 22 70.70 14.65 36.35
N VAL A 23 71.45 14.58 37.45
CA VAL A 23 71.59 15.63 38.49
C VAL A 23 72.70 16.62 38.15
N PHE A 24 72.48 17.91 38.45
CA PHE A 24 73.37 18.99 38.93
C PHE A 24 72.93 20.33 38.29
N GLY A 25 72.63 21.44 38.97
CA GLY A 25 72.68 21.81 40.38
C GLY A 25 71.86 23.10 40.59
N LYS A 26 71.36 23.29 41.83
CA LYS A 26 70.56 24.43 42.28
C LYS A 26 71.39 25.72 42.41
N ARG A 27 70.73 26.89 42.31
CA ARG A 27 70.63 27.81 43.45
C ARG A 27 69.52 28.86 43.24
N GLN A 28 68.66 28.90 44.25
CA GLN A 28 67.57 29.84 44.48
C GLN A 28 68.13 30.90 45.43
N TYR A 29 67.89 32.19 45.19
CA TYR A 29 68.16 33.24 46.18
C TYR A 29 66.86 33.95 46.55
N GLN A 30 66.60 33.91 47.85
CA GLN A 30 65.49 34.52 48.56
C GLN A 30 66.03 35.82 49.18
N ILE A 31 65.27 36.90 49.07
CA ILE A 31 65.62 38.23 49.58
C ILE A 31 65.48 38.24 51.10
N GLN A 32 66.54 38.65 51.81
CA GLN A 32 66.48 39.03 53.23
C GLN A 32 66.83 40.51 53.36
N ASN A 33 65.97 41.25 54.06
CA ASN A 33 66.22 42.63 54.48
C ASN A 33 66.97 42.63 55.82
N GLY A 34 68.07 43.41 55.90
CA GLY A 34 68.83 43.67 57.12
C GLY A 34 69.58 45.02 57.02
N PRO A 35 69.83 45.72 58.15
CA PRO A 35 70.10 47.15 58.19
C PRO A 35 71.57 47.45 57.90
N CYS A 36 71.87 48.32 56.93
CA CYS A 36 73.24 48.78 56.70
C CYS A 36 73.40 50.22 57.22
N SER A 37 74.17 50.35 58.31
CA SER A 37 74.78 51.58 58.76
C SER A 37 75.99 51.92 57.87
N TYR A 38 76.25 53.21 57.64
CA TYR A 38 77.43 53.69 56.93
C TYR A 38 78.40 54.36 57.92
N THR A 39 79.68 53.99 57.85
CA THR A 39 80.80 54.62 58.55
C THR A 39 81.62 55.41 57.53
N PHE A 40 81.84 56.70 57.78
CA PHE A 40 82.75 57.52 56.98
C PHE A 40 84.18 57.33 57.49
N LEU A 41 85.09 56.94 56.60
CA LEU A 41 86.54 56.97 56.81
C LEU A 41 87.10 58.20 56.09
N LEU A 42 87.58 59.18 56.86
CA LEU A 42 88.38 60.31 56.38
C LEU A 42 89.86 59.89 56.29
N PRO A 43 90.61 60.27 55.24
CA PRO A 43 92.06 60.22 55.27
C PRO A 43 92.62 61.39 56.08
N GLU A 44 93.38 61.10 57.13
CA GLU A 44 94.32 62.05 57.72
C GLU A 44 95.51 62.26 56.76
N GLN A 45 95.94 63.51 56.59
CA GLN A 45 97.21 63.83 55.95
C GLN A 45 98.15 64.39 57.02
N GLU A 46 99.23 63.65 57.25
CA GLU A 46 100.24 63.88 58.27
C GLU A 46 100.99 65.21 58.10
N ASN A 47 101.32 65.79 59.26
CA ASN A 47 102.28 66.86 59.47
C ASN A 47 103.64 66.61 58.80
N CYS A 48 104.21 67.65 58.20
CA CYS A 48 105.66 67.86 58.18
C CYS A 48 105.95 69.35 58.41
N GLN A 49 106.32 69.67 59.66
CA GLN A 49 107.03 70.88 60.06
C GLN A 49 108.53 70.68 59.79
N SER A 50 109.24 71.70 59.29
CA SER A 50 110.41 72.31 59.95
C SER A 50 111.09 73.34 59.03
N THR A 51 111.08 74.63 59.39
CA THR A 51 112.10 75.36 60.17
C THR A 51 113.38 75.65 59.37
N TYR A 52 113.44 76.83 58.73
CA TYR A 52 114.68 77.56 58.53
C TYR A 52 114.53 78.97 59.10
N ASN A 53 115.41 79.27 60.07
CA ASN A 53 115.72 80.60 60.56
C ASN A 53 116.21 81.50 59.41
N TYR A 54 115.69 82.72 59.33
CA TYR A 54 116.45 83.86 58.82
C TYR A 54 117.21 84.48 60.01
N PRO A 55 118.52 84.72 59.89
CA PRO A 55 119.22 85.69 60.71
C PRO A 55 118.93 87.12 60.20
N ASP A 56 118.77 88.03 61.17
CA ASP A 56 119.04 89.47 61.20
C ASP A 56 119.20 90.24 59.87
N GLN A 57 118.38 91.26 59.64
CA GLN A 57 118.79 92.64 59.98
C GLN A 57 117.70 93.69 59.69
N LYS A 58 117.48 94.50 60.72
CA LYS A 58 116.89 95.84 60.71
C LYS A 58 117.51 96.74 59.62
N ASP A 59 116.69 97.58 58.99
CA ASP A 59 116.81 99.07 58.97
C ASP A 59 116.39 99.69 57.62
N GLY A 60 115.44 100.63 57.67
CA GLY A 60 115.30 101.69 56.67
C GLY A 60 114.61 101.32 55.33
N PRO A 61 114.11 102.30 54.56
CA PRO A 61 112.76 102.20 53.99
C PRO A 61 112.65 101.86 52.50
N MET A 62 111.57 101.12 52.18
CA MET A 62 110.71 101.03 50.98
C MET A 62 111.30 101.06 49.55
N ASP A 63 110.97 100.02 48.76
CA ASP A 63 110.88 100.04 47.28
C ASP A 63 109.74 99.11 46.78
N ASP A 64 109.01 99.55 45.74
CA ASP A 64 107.61 99.17 45.38
C ASP A 64 107.45 97.93 44.47
N GLU A 65 108.54 97.35 43.95
CA GLU A 65 108.50 96.25 42.95
C GLU A 65 107.98 94.91 43.53
N SER A 66 107.95 94.78 44.85
CA SER A 66 107.52 93.58 45.59
C SER A 66 106.00 93.44 45.69
N VAL A 67 105.26 94.55 45.58
CA VAL A 67 103.78 94.59 45.70
C VAL A 67 103.13 93.99 44.45
N GLN A 68 103.70 94.23 43.27
CA GLN A 68 103.17 93.75 41.99
C GLN A 68 103.18 92.21 41.83
N ARG A 69 104.17 91.51 42.41
CA ARG A 69 104.22 90.03 42.32
C ARG A 69 103.19 89.35 43.22
N LEU A 70 102.82 89.97 44.33
CA LEU A 70 101.79 89.46 45.23
C LEU A 70 100.40 89.58 44.58
N GLU A 71 100.11 90.72 43.93
CA GLU A 71 98.87 90.92 43.17
C GLU A 71 98.73 89.94 41.98
N GLN A 72 99.84 89.60 41.30
CA GLN A 72 99.81 88.60 40.22
C GLN A 72 99.48 87.19 40.70
N LEU A 73 99.97 86.79 41.88
CA LEU A 73 99.66 85.47 42.46
C LEU A 73 98.23 85.42 42.99
N GLU A 74 97.72 86.53 43.56
CA GLU A 74 96.33 86.67 43.98
C GLU A 74 95.37 86.57 42.78
N MET A 75 95.67 87.26 41.67
CA MET A 75 94.93 87.11 40.41
C MET A 75 94.99 85.69 39.85
N GLY A 76 96.14 85.00 39.95
CA GLY A 76 96.28 83.61 39.52
C GLY A 76 95.46 82.64 40.37
N MET A 77 95.41 82.86 41.68
CA MET A 77 94.63 82.05 42.61
C MET A 77 93.13 82.27 42.45
N GLU A 78 92.68 83.52 42.27
CA GLU A 78 91.29 83.84 41.93
C GLU A 78 90.85 83.23 40.59
N ASN A 79 91.72 83.25 39.59
CA ASN A 79 91.42 82.62 38.30
C ASN A 79 91.28 81.09 38.44
N ASN A 80 92.16 80.46 39.22
CA ASN A 80 92.09 79.01 39.47
C ASN A 80 90.85 78.62 40.29
N THR A 81 90.45 79.39 41.29
CA THR A 81 89.21 79.13 42.04
C THR A 81 87.97 79.35 41.18
N GLN A 82 87.94 80.37 40.32
CA GLN A 82 86.89 80.54 39.32
C GLN A 82 86.84 79.38 38.32
N TRP A 83 88.00 78.84 37.92
CA TRP A 83 88.07 77.71 37.01
C TRP A 83 87.55 76.42 37.67
N LEU A 84 87.89 76.19 38.93
CA LEU A 84 87.35 75.08 39.73
C LEU A 84 85.83 75.18 39.89
N LEU A 85 85.29 76.37 40.18
CA LEU A 85 83.85 76.61 40.26
C LEU A 85 83.15 76.38 38.91
N LYS A 86 83.78 76.77 37.80
CA LYS A 86 83.27 76.47 36.45
C LYS A 86 83.26 74.97 36.16
N LEU A 87 84.30 74.26 36.58
CA LEU A 87 84.42 72.82 36.35
C LEU A 87 83.46 72.01 37.22
N GLU A 88 83.27 72.40 38.48
CA GLU A 88 82.26 71.85 39.38
C GLU A 88 80.85 72.03 38.80
N ASN A 89 80.50 73.25 38.38
CA ASN A 89 79.23 73.52 37.70
C ASN A 89 79.06 72.67 36.43
N HIS A 90 80.12 72.51 35.63
CA HIS A 90 80.05 71.70 34.41
C HIS A 90 79.84 70.20 34.70
N ILE A 91 80.53 69.66 35.70
CA ILE A 91 80.35 68.27 36.13
C ILE A 91 78.94 68.07 36.69
N GLN A 92 78.46 69.00 37.52
CA GLN A 92 77.12 68.92 38.10
C GLN A 92 76.02 69.00 37.03
N ASP A 93 76.18 69.87 36.02
CA ASP A 93 75.28 69.95 34.88
C ASP A 93 75.36 68.72 33.96
N SER A 94 76.54 68.13 33.78
CA SER A 94 76.68 66.88 33.02
C SER A 94 75.97 65.72 33.74
N LEU A 95 76.25 65.53 35.03
CA LEU A 95 75.63 64.48 35.84
C LEU A 95 74.10 64.63 35.91
N LYS A 96 73.60 65.87 36.02
CA LYS A 96 72.16 66.14 35.98
C LYS A 96 71.54 65.77 34.64
N ARG A 97 72.22 66.08 33.52
CA ARG A 97 71.76 65.69 32.18
C ARG A 97 71.79 64.17 31.99
N ASP A 98 72.87 63.51 32.39
CA ASP A 98 73.01 62.05 32.29
C ASP A 98 71.97 61.33 33.15
N MET A 99 71.73 61.79 34.38
CA MET A 99 70.70 61.24 35.26
C MET A 99 69.29 61.42 34.68
N LEU A 100 68.98 62.59 34.13
CA LEU A 100 67.70 62.84 33.45
C LEU A 100 67.53 61.94 32.23
N GLN A 101 68.57 61.78 31.42
CA GLN A 101 68.55 60.92 30.24
C GLN A 101 68.38 59.44 30.63
N LEU A 102 69.06 58.98 31.67
CA LEU A 102 68.99 57.60 32.14
C LEU A 102 67.62 57.30 32.76
N GLN A 103 67.05 58.23 33.54
CA GLN A 103 65.68 58.15 34.04
C GLN A 103 64.67 58.14 32.88
N GLN A 104 64.81 59.02 31.90
CA GLN A 104 63.90 59.10 30.74
C GLN A 104 63.98 57.83 29.88
N THR A 105 65.16 57.26 29.70
CA THR A 105 65.37 56.01 28.96
C THR A 105 64.80 54.82 29.72
N ALA A 106 65.00 54.74 31.04
CA ALA A 106 64.41 53.70 31.88
C ALA A 106 62.88 53.78 31.86
N VAL A 107 62.31 54.98 31.99
CA VAL A 107 60.86 55.22 31.87
C VAL A 107 60.37 54.82 30.48
N HIS A 108 61.00 55.26 29.39
CA HIS A 108 60.59 54.88 28.04
C HIS A 108 60.63 53.37 27.82
N ASN A 109 61.68 52.70 28.27
CA ASN A 109 61.82 51.25 28.14
C ASN A 109 60.73 50.51 28.96
N HIS A 110 60.48 50.92 30.20
CA HIS A 110 59.40 50.35 31.01
C HIS A 110 58.00 50.66 30.43
N THR A 111 57.82 51.83 29.84
CA THR A 111 56.55 52.19 29.18
C THR A 111 56.34 51.36 27.93
N ALA A 112 57.40 51.12 27.13
CA ALA A 112 57.35 50.28 25.95
C ALA A 112 57.01 48.82 26.29
N THR A 113 57.66 48.24 27.32
CA THR A 113 57.33 46.86 27.76
C THR A 113 55.91 46.77 28.32
N MET A 114 55.44 47.77 29.06
CA MET A 114 54.07 47.81 29.57
C MET A 114 53.03 47.92 28.44
N ILE A 115 53.30 48.71 27.40
CA ILE A 115 52.46 48.80 26.20
C ILE A 115 52.46 47.47 25.45
N GLU A 116 53.61 46.82 25.29
CA GLU A 116 53.73 45.53 24.60
C GLU A 116 52.94 44.43 25.34
N ILE A 117 53.07 44.35 26.67
CA ILE A 117 52.27 43.43 27.50
C ILE A 117 50.77 43.75 27.36
N GLY A 118 50.40 45.03 27.41
CA GLY A 118 49.01 45.47 27.24
C GLY A 118 48.43 45.09 25.87
N ALA A 119 49.19 45.31 24.80
CA ALA A 119 48.80 44.96 23.44
C ALA A 119 48.66 43.43 23.25
N ASN A 120 49.61 42.65 23.78
CA ASN A 120 49.54 41.19 23.75
C ASN A 120 48.34 40.65 24.52
N LEU A 121 48.07 41.19 25.72
CA LEU A 121 46.91 40.81 26.52
C LEU A 121 45.59 41.16 25.82
N LEU A 122 45.49 42.34 25.21
CA LEU A 122 44.31 42.76 24.44
C LEU A 122 44.10 41.87 23.21
N SER A 123 45.17 41.53 22.48
CA SER A 123 45.11 40.63 21.33
C SER A 123 44.66 39.23 21.75
N GLN A 124 45.22 38.68 22.82
CA GLN A 124 44.84 37.37 23.34
C GLN A 124 43.39 37.36 23.85
N THR A 125 42.97 38.44 24.52
CA THR A 125 41.60 38.61 25.00
C THR A 125 40.63 38.69 23.83
N ALA A 126 40.93 39.48 22.80
CA ALA A 126 40.12 39.57 21.58
C ALA A 126 39.99 38.21 20.86
N GLU A 127 41.07 37.43 20.80
CA GLU A 127 41.04 36.09 20.23
C GLU A 127 40.18 35.13 21.07
N GLN A 128 40.29 35.17 22.40
CA GLN A 128 39.44 34.39 23.30
C GLN A 128 37.97 34.78 23.19
N THR A 129 37.64 36.07 23.13
CA THR A 129 36.27 36.56 22.90
C THR A 129 35.72 36.07 21.56
N ARG A 130 36.54 36.06 20.51
CA ARG A 130 36.14 35.53 19.20
C ARG A 130 35.89 34.01 19.24
N LYS A 131 36.70 33.25 19.97
CA LYS A 131 36.47 31.80 20.16
C LYS A 131 35.19 31.55 20.95
N LEU A 132 34.95 32.31 22.01
CA LEU A 132 33.75 32.19 22.84
C LEU A 132 32.47 32.51 22.05
N THR A 133 32.46 33.62 21.31
CA THR A 133 31.32 34.01 20.46
C THR A 133 31.00 32.97 19.38
N ASN A 134 32.02 32.31 18.82
CA ASN A 134 31.79 31.21 17.88
C ASN A 134 31.12 29.99 18.54
N VAL A 135 31.59 29.62 19.74
CA VAL A 135 30.97 28.53 20.52
C VAL A 135 29.53 28.89 20.92
N GLU A 136 29.27 30.12 21.35
CA GLU A 136 27.92 30.62 21.66
C GLU A 136 26.99 30.52 20.44
N ALA A 137 27.45 30.98 19.28
CA ALA A 137 26.69 30.88 18.03
C ALA A 137 26.39 29.41 17.67
N GLN A 138 27.37 28.52 17.85
CA GLN A 138 27.19 27.09 17.61
C GLN A 138 26.17 26.47 18.57
N VAL A 139 26.23 26.82 19.86
CA VAL A 139 25.26 26.36 20.86
C VAL A 139 23.85 26.85 20.51
N ILE A 140 23.69 28.13 20.16
CA ILE A 140 22.39 28.68 19.74
C ILE A 140 21.85 27.94 18.51
N HIS A 141 22.70 27.64 17.53
CA HIS A 141 22.31 26.87 16.34
C HIS A 141 21.84 25.45 16.69
N HIS A 142 22.56 24.75 17.57
CA HIS A 142 22.15 23.41 18.01
C HIS A 142 20.86 23.43 18.82
N THR A 143 20.69 24.39 19.73
CA THR A 143 19.48 24.54 20.55
C THR A 143 18.26 24.79 19.68
N THR A 144 18.32 25.78 18.78
CA THR A 144 17.20 26.10 17.87
C THR A 144 16.85 24.93 16.94
N ARG A 145 17.85 24.16 16.50
CA ARG A 145 17.62 22.93 15.70
C ARG A 145 16.91 21.85 16.51
N LEU A 146 17.29 21.65 17.78
CA LEU A 146 16.64 20.68 18.66
C LEU A 146 15.21 21.10 18.99
N GLU A 147 14.97 22.37 19.29
CA GLU A 147 13.62 22.92 19.53
C GLU A 147 12.69 22.69 18.34
N ARG A 148 13.18 22.94 17.11
CA ARG A 148 12.40 22.68 15.90
C ARG A 148 12.03 21.21 15.77
N ARG A 149 12.99 20.30 15.96
CA ARG A 149 12.74 18.85 15.90
C ARG A 149 11.75 18.40 16.97
N LEU A 150 11.85 18.96 18.17
CA LEU A 150 10.95 18.64 19.27
C LEU A 150 9.51 19.10 18.95
N LEU A 151 9.36 20.27 18.34
CA LEU A 151 8.06 20.79 17.88
C LEU A 151 7.49 19.93 16.73
N GLU A 152 8.30 19.57 15.74
CA GLU A 152 7.90 18.69 14.64
C GLU A 152 7.43 17.32 15.16
N ASN A 153 8.19 16.73 16.09
CA ASN A 153 7.81 15.48 16.74
C ASN A 153 6.49 15.62 17.51
N SER A 154 6.31 16.69 18.29
CA SER A 154 5.08 16.95 19.03
C SER A 154 3.86 17.15 18.09
N LEU A 155 4.03 17.83 16.96
CA LEU A 155 2.98 17.97 15.96
C LEU A 155 2.61 16.61 15.35
N SER A 156 3.62 15.79 15.05
CA SER A 156 3.43 14.45 14.51
C SER A 156 2.72 13.53 15.50
N THR A 157 3.08 13.55 16.78
CA THR A 157 2.41 12.75 17.82
C THR A 157 0.95 13.19 17.99
N ASN A 158 0.68 14.50 18.05
CA ASN A 158 -0.69 15.02 18.10
C ASN A 158 -1.53 14.58 16.89
N LYS A 159 -0.94 14.52 15.69
CA LYS A 159 -1.63 14.04 14.48
C LYS A 159 -1.96 12.54 14.59
N LEU A 160 -1.01 11.74 15.07
CA LEU A 160 -1.21 10.31 15.29
C LEU A 160 -2.27 10.04 16.36
N GLU A 161 -2.27 10.78 17.47
CA GLU A 161 -3.29 10.67 18.52
C GLU A 161 -4.69 10.96 17.98
N LYS A 162 -4.86 12.00 17.16
CA LYS A 162 -6.15 12.30 16.51
C LYS A 162 -6.59 11.17 15.58
N GLN A 163 -5.67 10.61 14.79
CA GLN A 163 -5.98 9.47 13.91
C GLN A 163 -6.39 8.24 14.73
N LEU A 164 -5.71 7.98 15.85
CA LEU A 164 -6.00 6.86 16.74
C LEU A 164 -7.40 6.98 17.36
N ILE A 165 -7.82 8.19 17.76
CA ILE A 165 -9.17 8.45 18.26
C ILE A 165 -10.22 8.17 17.17
N VAL A 166 -9.99 8.64 15.94
CA VAL A 166 -10.91 8.40 14.81
C VAL A 166 -11.04 6.91 14.52
N GLN A 167 -9.91 6.19 14.41
CA GLN A 167 -9.90 4.75 14.20
C GLN A 167 -10.57 3.99 15.33
N THR A 168 -10.36 4.40 16.59
CA THR A 168 -11.03 3.79 17.75
C THR A 168 -12.55 3.95 17.67
N ASN A 169 -13.04 5.12 17.27
CA ASN A 169 -14.48 5.34 17.07
C ASN A 169 -15.05 4.50 15.93
N GLU A 170 -14.30 4.33 14.83
CA GLU A 170 -14.71 3.43 13.73
C GLU A 170 -14.75 1.96 14.17
N ILE A 171 -13.77 1.50 14.94
CA ILE A 171 -13.73 0.15 15.51
C ILE A 171 -14.94 -0.08 16.42
N ASN A 172 -15.26 0.87 17.31
CA ASN A 172 -16.43 0.76 18.19
C ASN A 172 -17.73 0.66 17.36
N LYS A 173 -17.88 1.49 16.33
CA LYS A 173 -19.04 1.44 15.43
C LYS A 173 -19.13 0.13 14.65
N LEU A 174 -18.00 -0.46 14.25
CA LEU A 174 -17.96 -1.77 13.62
C LEU A 174 -18.32 -2.88 14.62
N ASN A 175 -17.87 -2.78 15.86
CA ASN A 175 -18.17 -3.74 16.91
C ASN A 175 -19.68 -3.76 17.22
N ASP A 176 -20.32 -2.60 17.32
CA ASP A 176 -21.78 -2.50 17.52
C ASP A 176 -22.55 -3.15 16.36
N LYS A 177 -22.11 -2.92 15.12
CA LYS A 177 -22.70 -3.55 13.93
C LYS A 177 -22.50 -5.06 13.93
N ASN A 178 -21.32 -5.54 14.31
CA ASN A 178 -21.04 -6.97 14.41
C ASN A 178 -21.93 -7.63 15.47
N SER A 179 -22.08 -7.02 16.65
CA SER A 179 -22.99 -7.51 17.69
C SER A 179 -24.44 -7.61 17.21
N LEU A 180 -24.91 -6.60 16.45
CA LEU A 180 -26.25 -6.64 15.86
C LEU A 180 -26.39 -7.75 14.80
N LEU A 181 -25.36 -7.97 13.98
CA LEU A 181 -25.34 -9.02 12.98
C LEU A 181 -25.33 -10.41 13.62
N GLU A 182 -24.53 -10.62 14.66
CA GLU A 182 -24.49 -11.87 15.42
C GLU A 182 -25.87 -12.20 16.00
N LYS A 183 -26.56 -11.21 16.58
CA LYS A 183 -27.93 -11.40 17.07
C LYS A 183 -28.90 -11.80 15.96
N LYS A 184 -28.84 -11.15 14.79
CA LYS A 184 -29.70 -11.50 13.65
C LYS A 184 -29.39 -12.88 13.08
N VAL A 185 -28.13 -13.29 13.06
CA VAL A 185 -27.74 -14.63 12.63
C VAL A 185 -28.32 -15.67 13.56
N LEU A 186 -28.25 -15.45 14.88
CA LEU A 186 -28.85 -16.34 15.87
C LEU A 186 -30.38 -16.46 15.69
N GLU A 187 -31.07 -15.34 15.45
CA GLU A 187 -32.52 -15.32 15.19
C GLU A 187 -32.89 -16.10 13.92
N ILE A 188 -32.14 -15.91 12.82
CA ILE A 188 -32.35 -16.64 11.56
C ILE A 188 -32.06 -18.13 11.72
N GLU A 189 -31.01 -18.50 12.46
CA GLU A 189 -30.67 -19.88 12.72
C GLU A 189 -31.75 -20.58 13.53
N GLN A 190 -32.29 -19.91 14.55
CA GLN A 190 -33.41 -20.41 15.34
C GLN A 190 -34.67 -20.58 14.48
N GLN A 191 -34.99 -19.60 13.63
CA GLN A 191 -36.13 -19.70 12.71
C GLN A 191 -35.96 -20.89 11.74
N ARG A 192 -34.77 -21.06 11.17
CA ARG A 192 -34.46 -22.17 10.25
C ARG A 192 -34.57 -23.53 10.94
N GLN A 193 -34.16 -23.64 12.21
CA GLN A 193 -34.33 -24.88 12.97
C GLN A 193 -35.81 -25.22 13.19
N VAL A 194 -36.65 -24.22 13.45
CA VAL A 194 -38.11 -24.42 13.56
C VAL A 194 -38.69 -24.87 12.23
N GLU A 195 -38.37 -24.20 11.12
CA GLU A 195 -38.85 -24.57 9.78
C GLU A 195 -38.42 -25.99 9.39
N LEU A 196 -37.16 -26.36 9.64
CA LEU A 196 -36.66 -27.71 9.38
C LEU A 196 -37.40 -28.77 10.19
N LYS A 197 -37.76 -28.47 11.44
CA LYS A 197 -38.54 -29.38 12.27
C LYS A 197 -39.95 -29.57 11.69
N THR A 198 -40.61 -28.48 11.29
CA THR A 198 -41.94 -28.54 10.67
C THR A 198 -41.94 -29.32 9.37
N LEU A 199 -40.97 -29.07 8.48
CA LEU A 199 -40.83 -29.81 7.22
C LEU A 199 -40.56 -31.30 7.44
N LYS A 200 -39.84 -31.66 8.51
CA LYS A 200 -39.60 -33.06 8.85
C LYS A 200 -40.90 -33.74 9.29
N GLU A 201 -41.71 -33.08 10.11
CA GLU A 201 -43.02 -33.57 10.54
C GLU A 201 -43.97 -33.74 9.34
N GLU A 202 -44.03 -32.77 8.43
CA GLU A 202 -44.81 -32.86 7.19
C GLU A 202 -44.32 -34.00 6.28
N LYS A 203 -43.01 -34.19 6.15
CA LYS A 203 -42.43 -35.31 5.38
C LYS A 203 -42.85 -36.65 5.95
N GLU A 204 -42.83 -36.83 7.27
CA GLU A 204 -43.27 -38.07 7.93
C GLU A 204 -44.76 -38.32 7.69
N GLN A 205 -45.59 -37.28 7.75
CA GLN A 205 -47.02 -37.36 7.41
C GLN A 205 -47.23 -37.78 5.95
N LEU A 206 -46.52 -37.16 5.00
CA LEU A 206 -46.60 -37.50 3.58
C LEU A 206 -46.13 -38.93 3.31
N GLN A 207 -45.05 -39.39 3.96
CA GLN A 207 -44.61 -40.79 3.84
C GLN A 207 -45.69 -41.76 4.33
N SER A 208 -46.39 -41.45 5.43
CA SER A 208 -47.50 -42.27 5.91
C SER A 208 -48.67 -42.32 4.91
N LEU A 209 -48.98 -41.19 4.26
CA LEU A 209 -50.01 -41.08 3.23
C LEU A 209 -49.66 -41.90 1.99
N ILE A 210 -48.41 -41.82 1.53
CA ILE A 210 -47.92 -42.61 0.38
C ILE A 210 -48.02 -44.10 0.69
N LEU A 211 -47.53 -44.55 1.86
CA LEU A 211 -47.63 -45.97 2.25
C LEU A 211 -49.08 -46.46 2.24
N ARG A 212 -50.02 -45.63 2.72
CA ARG A 212 -51.44 -45.95 2.69
C ARG A 212 -52.00 -46.01 1.27
N GLN A 213 -51.63 -45.06 0.41
CA GLN A 213 -52.04 -45.08 -1.00
C GLN A 213 -51.47 -46.29 -1.76
N THR A 214 -50.21 -46.65 -1.54
CA THR A 214 -49.59 -47.82 -2.16
C THR A 214 -50.30 -49.11 -1.75
N ALA A 215 -50.72 -49.23 -0.48
CA ALA A 215 -51.50 -50.37 -0.02
C ALA A 215 -52.86 -50.47 -0.73
N ILE A 216 -53.56 -49.34 -0.89
CA ILE A 216 -54.85 -49.28 -1.61
C ILE A 216 -54.67 -49.62 -3.09
N ILE A 217 -53.61 -49.13 -3.75
CA ILE A 217 -53.31 -49.44 -5.15
C ILE A 217 -53.07 -50.94 -5.31
N GLY A 218 -52.29 -51.57 -4.43
CA GLY A 218 -52.08 -53.02 -4.46
C GLY A 218 -53.38 -53.81 -4.29
N GLU A 219 -54.30 -53.34 -3.47
CA GLU A 219 -55.62 -53.95 -3.29
C GLU A 219 -56.49 -53.80 -4.56
N LEU A 220 -56.46 -52.62 -5.20
CA LEU A 220 -57.13 -52.37 -6.48
C LEU A 220 -56.53 -53.20 -7.63
N GLU A 221 -55.21 -53.37 -7.69
CA GLU A 221 -54.55 -54.23 -8.67
C GLU A 221 -54.98 -55.69 -8.51
N GLN A 222 -55.09 -56.19 -7.28
CA GLN A 222 -55.62 -57.54 -7.05
C GLN A 222 -57.07 -57.67 -7.49
N GLN A 223 -57.91 -56.65 -7.27
CA GLN A 223 -59.28 -56.64 -7.77
C GLN A 223 -59.31 -56.62 -9.29
N LEU A 224 -58.47 -55.79 -9.93
CA LEU A 224 -58.35 -55.70 -11.38
C LEU A 224 -57.91 -57.03 -12.00
N LEU A 225 -56.96 -57.74 -11.37
CA LEU A 225 -56.51 -59.06 -11.81
C LEU A 225 -57.64 -60.10 -11.74
N LYS A 226 -58.45 -60.10 -10.68
CA LYS A 226 -59.63 -60.97 -10.56
C LYS A 226 -60.69 -60.65 -11.62
N VAL A 227 -60.90 -59.37 -11.90
CA VAL A 227 -61.84 -58.94 -12.95
C VAL A 227 -61.30 -59.30 -14.34
N SER A 228 -60.01 -59.12 -14.60
CA SER A 228 -59.36 -59.45 -15.87
C SER A 228 -59.36 -60.95 -16.14
N SER A 229 -59.16 -61.81 -15.13
CA SER A 229 -59.24 -63.26 -15.32
C SER A 229 -60.68 -63.68 -15.67
N ASN A 230 -61.68 -63.13 -14.98
CA ASN A 230 -63.09 -63.35 -15.34
C ASN A 230 -63.39 -62.87 -16.77
N ASN A 231 -62.85 -61.72 -17.16
CA ASN A 231 -63.02 -61.19 -18.51
C ASN A 231 -62.29 -62.04 -19.56
N SER A 232 -61.17 -62.69 -19.20
CA SER A 232 -60.48 -63.63 -20.09
C SER A 232 -61.29 -64.93 -20.30
N VAL A 233 -62.01 -65.40 -19.28
CA VAL A 233 -62.94 -66.53 -19.41
C VAL A 233 -64.13 -66.13 -20.28
N LEU A 234 -64.67 -64.93 -20.11
CA LEU A 234 -65.73 -64.40 -20.96
C LEU A 234 -65.24 -64.20 -22.41
N HIS A 235 -64.03 -63.70 -22.60
CA HIS A 235 -63.38 -63.62 -23.92
C HIS A 235 -63.18 -65.01 -24.52
N HIS A 236 -62.84 -66.02 -23.73
CA HIS A 236 -62.68 -67.39 -24.22
C HIS A 236 -64.03 -67.97 -24.67
N GLN A 237 -65.11 -67.71 -23.93
CA GLN A 237 -66.47 -68.05 -24.36
C GLN A 237 -66.89 -67.28 -25.62
N GLN A 238 -66.51 -66.01 -25.74
CA GLN A 238 -66.77 -65.20 -26.94
C GLN A 238 -65.93 -65.69 -28.13
N GLN A 239 -64.72 -66.19 -27.89
CA GLN A 239 -63.85 -66.79 -28.90
C GLN A 239 -64.39 -68.16 -29.36
N GLU A 240 -64.90 -69.01 -28.46
CA GLU A 240 -65.60 -70.25 -28.83
C GLU A 240 -66.88 -69.97 -29.65
N LEU A 241 -67.62 -68.90 -29.31
CA LEU A 241 -68.76 -68.45 -30.09
C LEU A 241 -68.34 -67.93 -31.48
N LEU A 242 -67.22 -67.20 -31.55
CA LEU A 242 -66.63 -66.74 -32.79
C LEU A 242 -66.04 -67.87 -33.62
N ASP A 243 -65.48 -68.91 -33.02
CA ASP A 243 -64.91 -70.07 -33.71
C ASP A 243 -66.02 -71.01 -34.23
N THR A 244 -67.13 -71.13 -33.50
CA THR A 244 -68.35 -71.80 -34.00
C THR A 244 -68.99 -71.01 -35.15
N VAL A 245 -69.02 -69.68 -35.07
CA VAL A 245 -69.46 -68.81 -36.17
C VAL A 245 -68.47 -68.80 -37.35
N ASN A 246 -67.17 -68.82 -37.10
CA ASN A 246 -66.12 -68.87 -38.12
C ASN A 246 -66.03 -70.23 -38.80
N SER A 247 -66.33 -71.34 -38.09
CA SER A 247 -66.53 -72.67 -38.68
C SER A 247 -67.73 -72.70 -39.64
N LEU A 248 -68.78 -71.94 -39.32
CA LEU A 248 -69.93 -71.68 -40.19
C LEU A 248 -69.62 -70.72 -41.36
N ILE A 249 -68.61 -69.85 -41.24
CA ILE A 249 -68.16 -68.93 -42.30
C ILE A 249 -67.09 -69.57 -43.20
N GLN A 250 -66.24 -70.47 -42.67
CA GLN A 250 -65.21 -71.21 -43.41
C GLN A 250 -65.78 -72.27 -44.36
N THR A 251 -67.03 -72.68 -44.16
CA THR A 251 -67.78 -73.47 -45.14
C THR A 251 -68.27 -72.63 -46.34
N LEU A 252 -68.07 -71.30 -46.33
CA LEU A 252 -68.62 -70.41 -47.35
C LEU A 252 -67.65 -69.48 -48.08
N SER A 253 -66.37 -69.32 -47.74
CA SER A 253 -65.52 -68.44 -48.54
C SER A 253 -64.02 -68.70 -48.44
N THR A 254 -63.50 -69.14 -49.58
CA THR A 254 -62.11 -69.03 -50.04
C THR A 254 -61.66 -67.57 -50.14
N GLY A 255 -60.43 -67.24 -49.73
CA GLY A 255 -59.71 -66.07 -50.26
C GLY A 255 -58.79 -65.30 -49.31
N SER A 256 -57.49 -65.60 -49.40
CA SER A 256 -56.32 -64.68 -49.40
C SER A 256 -56.26 -63.41 -48.51
N VAL A 257 -55.39 -63.49 -47.48
CA VAL A 257 -54.26 -62.60 -47.10
C VAL A 257 -54.33 -61.08 -47.39
N ARG A 258 -54.12 -60.24 -46.35
CA ARG A 258 -52.97 -59.28 -46.19
C ARG A 258 -53.06 -58.39 -44.94
N GLU A 259 -51.92 -58.29 -44.24
CA GLU A 259 -51.61 -57.37 -43.13
C GLU A 259 -51.45 -55.90 -43.59
N PRO A 260 -51.67 -54.89 -42.72
CA PRO A 260 -51.36 -53.50 -43.02
C PRO A 260 -49.93 -53.12 -42.60
N LYS A 261 -49.25 -52.39 -43.49
CA LYS A 261 -47.98 -51.71 -43.23
C LYS A 261 -48.19 -50.50 -42.30
N ILE A 262 -47.32 -50.39 -41.31
CA ILE A 262 -47.12 -49.18 -40.50
C ILE A 262 -46.56 -48.08 -41.43
N ALA A 263 -47.26 -46.96 -41.50
CA ALA A 263 -46.80 -45.75 -42.17
C ALA A 263 -45.68 -45.10 -41.33
N MET A 264 -44.48 -45.02 -41.89
CA MET A 264 -43.45 -44.12 -41.37
C MET A 264 -43.88 -42.70 -41.71
N MET A 265 -44.10 -41.90 -40.67
CA MET A 265 -44.40 -40.48 -40.76
C MET A 265 -43.18 -39.77 -41.34
N GLN A 266 -43.41 -38.99 -42.41
CA GLN A 266 -42.41 -38.13 -43.02
C GLN A 266 -41.97 -37.04 -42.03
N ASP A 267 -40.71 -37.10 -41.58
CA ASP A 267 -40.07 -35.98 -40.91
C ASP A 267 -39.85 -34.85 -41.93
N THR A 268 -40.68 -33.82 -41.81
CA THR A 268 -40.30 -32.49 -42.29
C THR A 268 -39.16 -32.01 -41.38
N PRO A 269 -38.10 -31.37 -41.91
CA PRO A 269 -37.06 -30.81 -41.05
C PRO A 269 -37.68 -29.67 -40.24
N THR A 270 -38.03 -29.96 -38.99
CA THR A 270 -38.53 -28.97 -38.04
C THR A 270 -37.38 -28.04 -37.69
N THR A 271 -37.34 -26.88 -38.33
CA THR A 271 -36.41 -25.80 -38.01
C THR A 271 -36.83 -25.18 -36.68
N TYR A 272 -35.93 -25.19 -35.68
CA TYR A 272 -36.21 -24.61 -34.38
C TYR A 272 -35.41 -23.31 -34.19
N MET A 273 -36.10 -22.24 -33.81
CA MET A 273 -35.47 -20.93 -33.59
C MET A 273 -34.58 -20.90 -32.34
N ASP A 274 -35.05 -21.54 -31.27
CA ASP A 274 -34.37 -21.61 -29.98
C ASP A 274 -34.69 -22.91 -29.24
N CYS A 275 -34.02 -23.13 -28.11
CA CYS A 275 -34.23 -24.30 -27.27
C CYS A 275 -35.63 -24.37 -26.65
N ALA A 276 -36.36 -23.26 -26.55
CA ALA A 276 -37.72 -23.26 -26.06
C ALA A 276 -38.69 -23.88 -27.09
N ALA A 277 -38.49 -23.61 -28.39
CA ALA A 277 -39.22 -24.25 -29.47
C ALA A 277 -38.94 -25.77 -29.52
N ILE A 278 -37.68 -26.18 -29.29
CA ILE A 278 -37.28 -27.59 -29.19
C ILE A 278 -37.97 -28.27 -28.00
N TYR A 279 -37.95 -27.63 -26.84
CA TYR A 279 -38.60 -28.16 -25.64
C TYR A 279 -40.11 -28.34 -25.87
N LYS A 280 -40.77 -27.35 -26.47
CA LYS A 280 -42.20 -27.42 -26.82
C LYS A 280 -42.52 -28.49 -27.85
N SER A 281 -41.55 -28.92 -28.66
CA SER A 281 -41.74 -30.02 -29.62
C SER A 281 -41.61 -31.41 -28.98
N GLY A 282 -41.46 -31.50 -27.65
CA GLY A 282 -41.35 -32.75 -26.91
C GLY A 282 -39.90 -33.22 -26.65
N ASN A 283 -38.89 -32.49 -27.14
CA ASN A 283 -37.49 -32.81 -26.92
C ASN A 283 -37.02 -32.24 -25.57
N ILE A 284 -37.23 -33.01 -24.49
CA ILE A 284 -36.97 -32.59 -23.10
C ILE A 284 -35.58 -32.98 -22.57
N LYS A 285 -34.68 -33.51 -23.41
CA LYS A 285 -33.32 -33.91 -22.97
C LYS A 285 -32.32 -32.80 -23.23
N SER A 286 -31.50 -32.47 -22.22
CA SER A 286 -30.39 -31.54 -22.37
C SER A 286 -29.37 -32.06 -23.38
N GLY A 287 -28.86 -31.20 -24.25
CA GLY A 287 -27.96 -31.62 -25.32
C GLY A 287 -27.68 -30.55 -26.35
N VAL A 288 -26.88 -30.89 -27.37
CA VAL A 288 -26.58 -29.98 -28.47
C VAL A 288 -27.62 -30.16 -29.57
N TYR A 289 -28.25 -29.05 -29.95
CA TYR A 289 -29.23 -29.00 -31.03
C TYR A 289 -28.84 -27.95 -32.08
N THR A 290 -29.35 -28.12 -33.29
CA THR A 290 -29.20 -27.12 -34.36
C THR A 290 -30.35 -26.13 -34.28
N LEU A 291 -30.00 -24.85 -34.20
CA LEU A 291 -30.93 -23.72 -34.19
C LEU A 291 -30.85 -22.97 -35.52
N THR A 292 -31.98 -22.50 -36.00
CA THR A 292 -32.10 -21.76 -37.25
C THR A 292 -33.07 -20.60 -37.06
N ILE A 293 -32.60 -19.36 -37.28
CA ILE A 293 -33.49 -18.20 -37.17
C ILE A 293 -34.31 -18.08 -38.47
N PRO A 294 -35.65 -18.03 -38.41
CA PRO A 294 -36.50 -17.84 -39.57
C PRO A 294 -36.07 -16.62 -40.40
N ASN A 295 -36.15 -16.73 -41.72
CA ASN A 295 -35.70 -15.70 -42.68
C ASN A 295 -34.18 -15.44 -42.72
N THR A 296 -33.38 -16.28 -42.07
CA THR A 296 -31.92 -16.32 -42.24
C THR A 296 -31.50 -17.72 -42.69
N THR A 297 -30.40 -17.81 -43.43
CA THR A 297 -29.75 -19.09 -43.76
C THR A 297 -28.75 -19.52 -42.68
N THR A 298 -28.81 -18.91 -41.50
CA THR A 298 -27.80 -19.07 -40.45
C THR A 298 -28.23 -20.20 -39.51
N GLU A 299 -27.51 -21.31 -39.60
CA GLU A 299 -27.63 -22.44 -38.68
C GLU A 299 -26.51 -22.39 -37.65
N VAL A 300 -26.86 -22.53 -36.37
CA VAL A 300 -25.91 -22.56 -35.26
C VAL A 300 -26.22 -23.73 -34.33
N LYS A 301 -25.18 -24.45 -33.91
CA LYS A 301 -25.33 -25.48 -32.87
C LYS A 301 -25.23 -24.84 -31.49
N ALA A 302 -26.24 -25.05 -30.67
CA ALA A 302 -26.29 -24.54 -29.30
C ALA A 302 -26.56 -25.67 -28.30
N PHE A 303 -26.08 -25.50 -27.08
CA PHE A 303 -26.46 -26.39 -25.98
C PHE A 303 -27.80 -25.92 -25.41
N CYS A 304 -28.77 -26.82 -25.40
CA CYS A 304 -30.06 -26.61 -24.77
C CYS A 304 -30.05 -27.25 -23.38
N ASP A 305 -30.26 -26.43 -22.36
CA ASP A 305 -30.52 -26.89 -21.00
C ASP A 305 -32.04 -27.05 -20.83
N MET A 306 -32.46 -28.32 -20.74
CA MET A 306 -33.87 -28.72 -20.65
C MET A 306 -34.29 -29.06 -19.22
N GLU A 307 -33.40 -28.90 -18.24
CA GLU A 307 -33.61 -29.33 -16.85
C GLU A 307 -33.73 -28.14 -15.90
N THR A 308 -32.88 -27.12 -16.05
CA THR A 308 -32.86 -25.95 -15.16
C THR A 308 -34.17 -25.17 -15.22
N GLU A 309 -34.83 -24.95 -14.08
CA GLU A 309 -36.00 -24.04 -13.96
C GLU A 309 -37.10 -24.28 -15.02
N GLY A 310 -37.41 -25.56 -15.29
CA GLY A 310 -38.42 -25.98 -16.26
C GLY A 310 -37.93 -26.03 -17.72
N GLY A 311 -36.62 -25.95 -17.96
CA GLY A 311 -36.01 -26.20 -19.25
C GLY A 311 -36.25 -25.13 -20.32
N GLY A 312 -35.90 -25.46 -21.56
CA GLY A 312 -36.03 -24.58 -22.73
C GLY A 312 -35.01 -23.44 -22.77
N TRP A 313 -33.86 -23.60 -22.12
CA TRP A 313 -32.81 -22.58 -22.09
C TRP A 313 -31.82 -22.77 -23.22
N THR A 314 -31.57 -21.70 -23.96
CA THR A 314 -30.49 -21.64 -24.97
C THR A 314 -29.24 -21.10 -24.32
N VAL A 315 -28.19 -21.91 -24.19
CA VAL A 315 -26.94 -21.49 -23.59
C VAL A 315 -26.15 -20.61 -24.58
N LEU A 316 -25.71 -19.46 -24.10
CA LEU A 316 -24.93 -18.47 -24.87
C LEU A 316 -23.43 -18.59 -24.57
N GLN A 317 -23.11 -18.90 -23.33
CA GLN A 317 -21.74 -18.97 -22.84
C GLN A 317 -21.65 -20.05 -21.77
N LYS A 318 -20.56 -20.81 -21.78
CA LYS A 318 -20.27 -21.80 -20.75
C LYS A 318 -18.77 -21.86 -20.44
N ARG A 319 -18.40 -21.84 -19.16
CA ARG A 319 -17.03 -21.98 -18.62
C ARG A 319 -17.06 -22.96 -17.46
N PHE A 320 -16.11 -23.88 -17.37
CA PHE A 320 -15.99 -24.83 -16.25
C PHE A 320 -14.63 -25.54 -16.12
N GLU A 321 -13.76 -25.49 -17.13
CA GLU A 321 -12.48 -26.24 -17.16
C GLU A 321 -11.29 -25.41 -17.65
N GLY A 322 -11.51 -24.32 -18.38
CA GLY A 322 -10.45 -23.48 -18.94
C GLY A 322 -9.72 -24.10 -20.13
N ARG A 323 -10.39 -24.98 -20.90
CA ARG A 323 -9.81 -25.63 -22.09
C ARG A 323 -9.89 -24.75 -23.33
N VAL A 324 -10.85 -23.84 -23.39
CA VAL A 324 -11.02 -22.93 -24.52
C VAL A 324 -10.45 -21.57 -24.17
N ASP A 325 -9.61 -21.03 -25.05
CA ASP A 325 -9.14 -19.65 -24.94
C ASP A 325 -10.30 -18.69 -25.26
N PHE A 326 -10.56 -17.73 -24.36
CA PHE A 326 -11.56 -16.69 -24.55
C PHE A 326 -10.95 -15.35 -24.99
N HIS A 327 -9.63 -15.21 -25.06
CA HIS A 327 -8.98 -13.99 -25.54
C HIS A 327 -9.01 -13.90 -27.08
N ARG A 328 -10.22 -13.82 -27.63
CA ARG A 328 -10.55 -13.88 -29.06
C ARG A 328 -10.76 -12.51 -29.69
N THR A 329 -10.73 -12.49 -31.02
CA THR A 329 -10.96 -11.31 -31.86
C THR A 329 -12.44 -10.94 -31.93
N TRP A 330 -12.74 -9.73 -32.40
CA TRP A 330 -14.10 -9.27 -32.72
C TRP A 330 -14.84 -10.28 -33.61
N GLN A 331 -14.19 -10.72 -34.68
CA GLN A 331 -14.81 -11.61 -35.66
C GLN A 331 -15.11 -13.01 -35.11
N GLU A 332 -14.27 -13.51 -34.21
CA GLU A 332 -14.52 -14.77 -33.48
C GLU A 332 -15.69 -14.61 -32.50
N TYR A 333 -15.76 -13.51 -31.74
CA TYR A 333 -16.89 -13.23 -30.84
C TYR A 333 -18.21 -13.01 -31.59
N LYS A 334 -18.15 -12.41 -32.77
CA LYS A 334 -19.29 -12.24 -33.68
C LYS A 334 -19.85 -13.59 -34.13
N LYS A 335 -18.99 -14.48 -34.63
CA LYS A 335 -19.39 -15.78 -35.20
C LYS A 335 -19.64 -16.86 -34.15
N GLY A 336 -19.01 -16.76 -32.98
CA GLY A 336 -18.96 -17.82 -31.98
C GLY A 336 -17.70 -18.68 -32.09
N PHE A 337 -17.33 -19.33 -30.99
CA PHE A 337 -16.16 -20.20 -30.89
C PHE A 337 -16.30 -21.20 -29.73
N GLY A 338 -15.48 -22.25 -29.76
CA GLY A 338 -15.56 -23.36 -28.80
C GLY A 338 -16.59 -24.40 -29.21
N GLU A 339 -16.83 -25.37 -28.33
CA GLU A 339 -17.69 -26.51 -28.64
C GLU A 339 -18.95 -26.46 -27.76
N PRO A 340 -20.19 -26.53 -28.32
CA PRO A 340 -21.41 -26.45 -27.53
C PRO A 340 -21.54 -27.50 -26.42
N ALA A 341 -20.93 -28.68 -26.60
CA ALA A 341 -20.87 -29.71 -25.56
C ALA A 341 -19.91 -29.38 -24.40
N GLY A 342 -19.00 -28.42 -24.61
CA GLY A 342 -17.95 -28.00 -23.67
C GLY A 342 -18.03 -26.50 -23.34
N GLU A 343 -16.88 -25.83 -23.34
CA GLU A 343 -16.80 -24.38 -23.17
C GLU A 343 -16.93 -23.68 -24.51
N TYR A 344 -17.77 -22.66 -24.58
CA TYR A 344 -18.01 -21.95 -25.84
C TYR A 344 -18.65 -20.58 -25.63
N TRP A 345 -18.64 -19.81 -26.71
CA TRP A 345 -19.41 -18.60 -26.92
C TRP A 345 -20.25 -18.77 -28.18
N LEU A 346 -21.57 -18.61 -28.08
CA LEU A 346 -22.50 -18.91 -29.17
C LEU A 346 -22.33 -17.99 -30.39
N GLY A 347 -21.95 -16.73 -30.17
CA GLY A 347 -21.76 -15.73 -31.22
C GLY A 347 -22.71 -14.54 -31.09
N ASN A 348 -22.16 -13.32 -31.11
CA ASN A 348 -22.93 -12.10 -30.90
C ASN A 348 -23.97 -11.86 -31.99
N GLU A 349 -23.66 -12.21 -33.24
CA GLU A 349 -24.57 -12.00 -34.38
C GLU A 349 -25.85 -12.81 -34.23
N PHE A 350 -25.70 -14.09 -33.88
CA PHE A 350 -26.82 -15.00 -33.67
C PHE A 350 -27.67 -14.52 -32.49
N VAL A 351 -27.05 -14.13 -31.37
CA VAL A 351 -27.76 -13.65 -30.17
C VAL A 351 -28.47 -12.33 -30.43
N SER A 352 -27.85 -11.37 -31.12
CA SER A 352 -28.49 -10.11 -31.49
C SER A 352 -29.70 -10.35 -32.39
N THR A 353 -29.52 -11.15 -33.45
CA THR A 353 -30.62 -11.48 -34.37
C THR A 353 -31.75 -12.17 -33.62
N LEU A 354 -31.46 -13.15 -32.77
CA LEU A 354 -32.45 -13.89 -31.99
C LEU A 354 -33.22 -12.99 -31.04
N THR A 355 -32.51 -12.16 -30.25
CA THR A 355 -33.11 -11.24 -29.27
C THR A 355 -33.82 -10.04 -29.89
N SER A 356 -33.65 -9.80 -31.20
CA SER A 356 -34.45 -8.82 -31.95
C SER A 356 -35.84 -9.35 -32.37
N GLN A 357 -36.01 -10.67 -32.46
CA GLN A 357 -37.27 -11.28 -32.90
C GLN A 357 -38.33 -11.32 -31.78
N GLN A 358 -37.90 -11.54 -30.54
CA GLN A 358 -38.78 -11.64 -29.38
C GLN A 358 -38.04 -11.27 -28.09
N THR A 359 -38.79 -11.02 -27.02
CA THR A 359 -38.23 -10.67 -25.72
C THR A 359 -37.71 -11.92 -25.01
N TYR A 360 -36.43 -11.89 -24.62
CA TYR A 360 -35.80 -12.95 -23.84
C TYR A 360 -35.47 -12.49 -22.42
N LYS A 361 -35.55 -13.42 -21.47
CA LYS A 361 -34.91 -13.30 -20.16
C LYS A 361 -33.52 -13.92 -20.22
N LEU A 362 -32.56 -13.32 -19.50
CA LEU A 362 -31.21 -13.83 -19.33
C LEU A 362 -31.03 -14.39 -17.92
N ARG A 363 -30.50 -15.61 -17.82
CA ARG A 363 -30.07 -16.22 -16.57
C ARG A 363 -28.57 -16.49 -16.64
N ILE A 364 -27.87 -16.07 -15.59
CA ILE A 364 -26.45 -16.29 -15.40
C ILE A 364 -26.30 -17.16 -14.15
N GLN A 365 -25.82 -18.39 -14.32
CA GLN A 365 -25.48 -19.28 -13.21
C GLN A 365 -23.98 -19.27 -12.97
N LEU A 366 -23.60 -19.27 -11.69
CA LEU A 366 -22.23 -19.13 -11.25
C LEU A 366 -21.94 -20.19 -10.18
N SER A 367 -20.74 -20.77 -10.20
CA SER A 367 -20.23 -21.60 -9.11
C SER A 367 -18.83 -21.18 -8.68
N ASP A 368 -18.56 -21.29 -7.38
CA ASP A 368 -17.24 -21.04 -6.80
C ASP A 368 -16.46 -22.35 -6.57
N TRP A 369 -15.22 -22.22 -6.11
CA TRP A 369 -14.36 -23.37 -5.84
C TRP A 369 -14.70 -24.10 -4.54
N GLU A 370 -15.53 -23.49 -3.69
CA GLU A 370 -15.97 -24.03 -2.40
C GLU A 370 -17.31 -24.81 -2.52
N GLY A 371 -17.88 -24.90 -3.72
CA GLY A 371 -19.12 -25.64 -3.98
C GLY A 371 -20.40 -24.82 -3.81
N ASN A 372 -20.30 -23.50 -3.58
CA ASN A 372 -21.46 -22.62 -3.53
C ASN A 372 -21.87 -22.21 -4.95
N THR A 373 -23.18 -22.08 -5.15
CA THR A 373 -23.76 -21.64 -6.41
C THR A 373 -24.63 -20.41 -6.20
N ALA A 374 -24.62 -19.51 -7.18
CA ALA A 374 -25.51 -18.35 -7.21
C ALA A 374 -25.99 -18.08 -8.64
N PHE A 375 -27.04 -17.27 -8.77
CA PHE A 375 -27.51 -16.85 -10.08
C PHE A 375 -27.91 -15.37 -10.11
N SER A 376 -27.82 -14.78 -11.29
CA SER A 376 -28.42 -13.50 -11.64
C SER A 376 -29.43 -13.71 -12.77
N GLN A 377 -30.59 -13.08 -12.67
CA GLN A 377 -31.64 -13.13 -13.67
C GLN A 377 -32.03 -11.71 -14.10
N TYR A 378 -32.30 -11.56 -15.38
CA TYR A 378 -32.79 -10.33 -16.00
C TYR A 378 -34.02 -10.66 -16.80
N ASP A 379 -35.14 -9.99 -16.49
CA ASP A 379 -36.43 -10.23 -17.15
C ASP A 379 -36.45 -9.81 -18.61
N GLN A 380 -35.58 -8.86 -19.01
CA GLN A 380 -35.38 -8.47 -20.40
C GLN A 380 -33.89 -8.40 -20.72
N PHE A 381 -33.50 -9.05 -21.81
CA PHE A 381 -32.17 -9.06 -22.38
C PHE A 381 -32.25 -8.97 -23.91
N SER A 382 -31.46 -8.07 -24.48
CA SER A 382 -31.22 -8.00 -25.92
C SER A 382 -29.83 -7.44 -26.22
N LEU A 383 -29.32 -7.74 -27.41
CA LEU A 383 -28.11 -7.13 -27.96
C LEU A 383 -28.47 -6.33 -29.21
N ASP A 384 -27.96 -5.11 -29.31
CA ASP A 384 -28.04 -4.35 -30.56
C ASP A 384 -27.21 -5.03 -31.67
N GLY A 385 -27.41 -4.60 -32.92
CA GLY A 385 -26.64 -5.12 -34.05
C GLY A 385 -25.17 -4.67 -34.04
N GLU A 386 -24.38 -5.20 -34.98
CA GLU A 386 -22.94 -4.88 -35.10
C GLU A 386 -22.67 -3.38 -35.27
N ALA A 387 -23.54 -2.64 -35.97
CA ALA A 387 -23.41 -1.20 -36.16
C ALA A 387 -23.48 -0.39 -34.85
N GLN A 388 -24.00 -0.99 -33.78
CA GLN A 388 -24.04 -0.45 -32.43
C GLN A 388 -23.19 -1.31 -31.47
N ASN A 389 -22.16 -1.97 -32.01
CA ASN A 389 -21.15 -2.72 -31.28
C ASN A 389 -21.72 -3.79 -30.34
N TYR A 390 -22.84 -4.43 -30.70
CA TYR A 390 -23.50 -5.43 -29.86
C TYR A 390 -23.78 -4.96 -28.43
N ARG A 391 -24.17 -3.68 -28.26
CA ARG A 391 -24.52 -3.10 -26.96
C ARG A 391 -25.55 -3.94 -26.23
N ILE A 392 -25.30 -4.18 -24.95
CA ILE A 392 -26.19 -4.98 -24.10
C ILE A 392 -27.32 -4.13 -23.51
N HIS A 393 -28.54 -4.68 -23.48
CA HIS A 393 -29.68 -4.11 -22.78
C HIS A 393 -30.19 -5.08 -21.73
N LEU A 394 -30.39 -4.60 -20.51
CA LEU A 394 -30.80 -5.41 -19.37
C LEU A 394 -31.87 -4.68 -18.54
N LYS A 395 -32.94 -5.37 -18.14
CA LYS A 395 -33.94 -4.86 -17.18
C LYS A 395 -34.44 -5.98 -16.25
N GLY A 396 -35.00 -5.59 -15.10
CA GLY A 396 -35.61 -6.53 -14.15
C GLY A 396 -34.59 -7.45 -13.49
N TYR A 397 -33.55 -6.88 -12.85
CA TYR A 397 -32.53 -7.67 -12.17
C TYR A 397 -33.09 -8.37 -10.92
N SER A 398 -32.81 -9.66 -10.78
CA SER A 398 -33.10 -10.47 -9.60
C SER A 398 -32.08 -11.59 -9.42
N GLY A 399 -32.14 -12.34 -8.30
CA GLY A 399 -31.30 -13.50 -8.05
C GLY A 399 -30.47 -13.43 -6.77
N THR A 400 -29.58 -14.41 -6.59
CA THR A 400 -28.75 -14.58 -5.39
C THR A 400 -27.31 -14.11 -5.56
N ALA A 401 -26.84 -13.87 -6.79
CA ALA A 401 -25.48 -13.42 -7.10
C ALA A 401 -25.29 -11.90 -6.94
N GLY A 402 -25.76 -11.35 -5.82
CA GLY A 402 -25.68 -9.93 -5.46
C GLY A 402 -27.03 -9.20 -5.53
N LYS A 403 -27.15 -8.09 -4.78
CA LYS A 403 -28.34 -7.22 -4.82
C LYS A 403 -28.34 -6.22 -5.98
N ILE A 404 -27.18 -6.02 -6.60
CA ILE A 404 -26.94 -5.10 -7.71
C ILE A 404 -26.37 -5.93 -8.86
N SER A 405 -26.73 -5.59 -10.10
CA SER A 405 -26.16 -6.22 -11.29
C SER A 405 -24.65 -5.96 -11.38
N SER A 406 -23.85 -7.01 -11.62
CA SER A 406 -22.41 -6.85 -11.91
C SER A 406 -22.13 -6.43 -13.35
N ILE A 407 -23.15 -6.37 -14.22
CA ILE A 407 -23.06 -5.76 -15.55
C ILE A 407 -23.52 -4.31 -15.39
N GLY A 408 -22.70 -3.36 -15.85
CA GLY A 408 -22.99 -1.93 -15.71
C GLY A 408 -24.32 -1.54 -16.37
N GLN A 409 -25.06 -0.63 -15.72
CA GLN A 409 -26.25 0.00 -16.28
C GLN A 409 -26.06 1.53 -16.30
N PRO A 410 -26.33 2.23 -17.42
CA PRO A 410 -26.80 1.70 -18.71
C PRO A 410 -25.77 0.77 -19.36
N GLY A 411 -26.27 -0.18 -20.18
CA GLY A 411 -25.42 -1.19 -20.80
C GLY A 411 -24.36 -0.58 -21.72
N SER A 412 -23.22 -1.26 -21.80
CA SER A 412 -22.05 -0.79 -22.56
C SER A 412 -21.91 -1.54 -23.88
N ASP A 413 -21.10 -1.00 -24.77
CA ASP A 413 -20.74 -1.64 -26.05
C ASP A 413 -19.84 -2.85 -25.78
N PHE A 414 -19.91 -3.85 -26.66
CA PHE A 414 -19.01 -5.00 -26.56
C PHE A 414 -17.61 -4.59 -27.01
N SER A 415 -16.58 -5.07 -26.32
CA SER A 415 -15.18 -4.82 -26.67
C SER A 415 -14.38 -6.11 -26.66
N THR A 416 -13.36 -6.18 -27.52
CA THR A 416 -12.47 -7.33 -27.72
C THR A 416 -11.02 -6.86 -27.84
N LYS A 417 -10.07 -7.78 -27.98
CA LYS A 417 -8.63 -7.43 -28.00
C LYS A 417 -8.24 -6.50 -29.16
N ASP A 418 -8.99 -6.56 -30.25
CA ASP A 418 -8.79 -5.82 -31.50
C ASP A 418 -9.88 -4.77 -31.79
N ALA A 419 -10.88 -4.61 -30.91
CA ALA A 419 -11.90 -3.57 -31.00
C ALA A 419 -12.22 -2.99 -29.61
N ASP A 420 -11.82 -1.73 -29.41
CA ASP A 420 -11.94 -1.01 -28.14
C ASP A 420 -13.14 -0.06 -28.19
N ASN A 421 -14.24 -0.47 -27.55
CA ASN A 421 -15.50 0.29 -27.46
C ASN A 421 -15.88 0.56 -25.99
N ASP A 422 -14.94 0.39 -25.07
CA ASP A 422 -15.18 0.58 -23.64
C ASP A 422 -15.07 2.08 -23.27
N LYS A 423 -15.46 2.43 -22.04
CA LYS A 423 -15.45 3.84 -21.57
C LYS A 423 -14.18 4.19 -20.78
N CYS A 424 -13.19 3.31 -20.79
CA CYS A 424 -11.90 3.54 -20.14
C CYS A 424 -10.94 4.28 -21.07
N VAL A 425 -9.94 4.94 -20.48
CA VAL A 425 -8.74 5.37 -21.22
C VAL A 425 -7.82 4.17 -21.53
N CYS A 426 -7.99 3.10 -20.76
CA CYS A 426 -7.30 1.83 -20.89
C CYS A 426 -8.05 0.89 -21.85
N LYS A 427 -7.39 -0.14 -22.36
CA LYS A 427 -8.05 -1.17 -23.19
C LYS A 427 -8.47 -2.35 -22.33
N CYS A 428 -9.71 -2.38 -21.83
CA CYS A 428 -10.14 -3.34 -20.81
C CYS A 428 -10.07 -4.80 -21.27
N SER A 429 -10.39 -5.07 -22.54
CA SER A 429 -10.28 -6.41 -23.11
C SER A 429 -8.82 -6.90 -23.18
N GLN A 430 -7.87 -6.00 -23.44
CA GLN A 430 -6.44 -6.35 -23.44
C GLN A 430 -5.91 -6.52 -22.01
N LEU A 431 -6.36 -5.67 -21.08
CA LEU A 431 -5.93 -5.70 -19.67
C LEU A 431 -6.48 -6.90 -18.92
N THR A 432 -7.79 -7.17 -19.05
CA THR A 432 -8.51 -8.18 -18.26
C THR A 432 -8.77 -9.48 -19.02
N THR A 433 -8.36 -9.56 -20.29
CA THR A 433 -8.60 -10.67 -21.22
C THR A 433 -10.07 -10.94 -21.52
N GLY A 434 -10.34 -11.63 -22.63
CA GLY A 434 -11.71 -11.89 -23.08
C GLY A 434 -12.43 -10.68 -23.69
N GLY A 435 -13.49 -10.98 -24.44
CA GLY A 435 -14.44 -9.99 -24.93
C GLY A 435 -15.62 -9.84 -23.96
N TRP A 436 -16.03 -8.61 -23.68
CA TRP A 436 -17.12 -8.31 -22.73
C TRP A 436 -17.73 -6.93 -22.96
N TRP A 437 -18.89 -6.69 -22.34
CA TRP A 437 -19.49 -5.36 -22.23
C TRP A 437 -18.82 -4.55 -21.11
N PHE A 438 -17.58 -4.12 -21.38
CA PHE A 438 -16.79 -3.34 -20.44
C PHE A 438 -17.28 -1.89 -20.38
N ASP A 439 -17.27 -1.30 -19.18
CA ASP A 439 -17.45 0.14 -18.97
C ASP A 439 -16.06 0.78 -18.75
N ALA A 440 -15.74 1.35 -17.59
CA ALA A 440 -14.34 1.48 -17.14
C ALA A 440 -13.84 0.13 -16.58
N CYS A 441 -13.83 -0.91 -17.43
CA CYS A 441 -13.63 -2.34 -17.16
C CYS A 441 -14.68 -3.02 -16.27
N GLY A 442 -15.35 -2.28 -15.39
CA GLY A 442 -16.56 -2.71 -14.71
C GLY A 442 -16.44 -3.87 -13.70
N PRO A 443 -17.58 -4.25 -13.09
CA PRO A 443 -17.64 -5.23 -12.00
C PRO A 443 -17.68 -6.70 -12.46
N SER A 444 -17.79 -6.98 -13.76
CA SER A 444 -17.90 -8.34 -14.27
C SER A 444 -16.98 -8.57 -15.47
N ASN A 445 -16.56 -9.82 -15.62
CA ASN A 445 -15.99 -10.36 -16.85
C ASN A 445 -16.09 -11.89 -16.75
N LEU A 446 -17.13 -12.50 -17.35
CA LEU A 446 -17.26 -13.97 -17.34
C LEU A 446 -16.39 -14.64 -18.41
N ASN A 447 -15.78 -13.85 -19.28
CA ASN A 447 -14.93 -14.29 -20.38
C ASN A 447 -13.43 -14.12 -20.08
N GLY A 448 -13.07 -13.76 -18.84
CA GLY A 448 -11.68 -13.62 -18.40
C GLY A 448 -10.93 -14.96 -18.34
N MET A 449 -9.67 -14.89 -17.90
CA MET A 449 -8.79 -16.03 -17.73
C MET A 449 -9.37 -17.04 -16.73
N TYR A 450 -9.31 -18.32 -17.09
CA TYR A 450 -9.68 -19.39 -16.18
C TYR A 450 -8.51 -19.71 -15.24
N TYR A 451 -8.73 -19.62 -13.92
CA TYR A 451 -7.75 -19.97 -12.90
C TYR A 451 -8.23 -21.19 -12.12
N GLN A 452 -7.36 -22.20 -11.98
CA GLN A 452 -7.68 -23.43 -11.25
C GLN A 452 -7.79 -23.21 -9.73
N ASN A 453 -8.31 -24.21 -9.02
CA ASN A 453 -8.41 -24.20 -7.56
C ASN A 453 -7.06 -23.86 -6.90
N GLY A 454 -7.08 -22.98 -5.90
CA GLY A 454 -5.88 -22.51 -5.21
C GLY A 454 -5.11 -21.40 -5.94
N GLN A 455 -5.46 -21.09 -7.19
CA GLN A 455 -4.92 -19.96 -7.95
C GLN A 455 -5.96 -18.87 -8.23
N ASN A 456 -7.18 -19.02 -7.75
CA ASN A 456 -8.34 -18.21 -8.10
C ASN A 456 -8.46 -16.88 -7.32
N SER A 457 -7.63 -16.65 -6.30
CA SER A 457 -7.64 -15.42 -5.50
C SER A 457 -6.69 -14.35 -6.06
N ASN A 458 -7.03 -13.08 -5.87
CA ASN A 458 -6.30 -11.90 -6.35
C ASN A 458 -6.04 -11.88 -7.86
N ARG A 459 -7.01 -12.34 -8.66
CA ARG A 459 -6.96 -12.41 -10.13
C ARG A 459 -7.87 -11.36 -10.77
N PHE A 460 -7.31 -10.19 -11.08
CA PHE A 460 -8.08 -9.08 -11.65
C PHE A 460 -8.60 -9.35 -13.09
N ASN A 461 -7.90 -10.21 -13.84
CA ASN A 461 -8.21 -10.65 -15.20
C ASN A 461 -8.94 -12.02 -15.23
N GLY A 462 -9.38 -12.52 -14.07
CA GLY A 462 -10.09 -13.80 -13.96
C GLY A 462 -11.56 -13.71 -14.36
N ILE A 463 -12.26 -14.84 -14.22
CA ILE A 463 -13.70 -14.94 -14.40
C ILE A 463 -14.40 -14.31 -13.18
N LYS A 464 -14.77 -13.03 -13.26
CA LYS A 464 -15.22 -12.24 -12.10
C LYS A 464 -16.71 -11.88 -12.13
N TRP A 465 -17.32 -11.89 -10.95
CA TRP A 465 -18.66 -11.35 -10.69
C TRP A 465 -18.68 -10.62 -9.33
N TYR A 466 -18.46 -9.30 -9.38
CA TYR A 466 -18.11 -8.50 -8.21
C TYR A 466 -19.12 -8.57 -7.07
N TYR A 467 -20.42 -8.42 -7.35
CA TYR A 467 -21.43 -8.37 -6.30
C TYR A 467 -21.75 -9.73 -5.66
N TRP A 468 -21.07 -10.80 -6.09
CA TRP A 468 -21.10 -12.10 -5.42
C TRP A 468 -19.78 -12.43 -4.70
N LYS A 469 -18.63 -12.44 -5.40
CA LYS A 469 -17.33 -12.88 -4.84
C LYS A 469 -16.24 -11.79 -4.82
N GLY A 470 -16.57 -10.56 -5.19
CA GLY A 470 -15.62 -9.43 -5.24
C GLY A 470 -14.78 -9.38 -6.52
N SER A 471 -13.82 -8.44 -6.57
CA SER A 471 -13.04 -8.11 -7.77
C SER A 471 -11.88 -9.05 -8.06
N GLY A 472 -11.40 -9.79 -7.07
CA GLY A 472 -10.19 -10.62 -7.17
C GLY A 472 -10.45 -12.12 -7.18
N TYR A 473 -11.70 -12.58 -7.08
CA TYR A 473 -12.03 -14.00 -7.06
C TYR A 473 -12.45 -14.49 -8.46
N SER A 474 -11.72 -15.46 -9.00
CA SER A 474 -12.05 -16.12 -10.27
C SER A 474 -12.95 -17.32 -10.04
N LEU A 475 -14.11 -17.35 -10.70
CA LEU A 475 -15.12 -18.40 -10.55
C LEU A 475 -14.69 -19.74 -11.16
N LYS A 476 -15.31 -20.82 -10.68
CA LYS A 476 -15.07 -22.19 -11.14
C LYS A 476 -15.89 -22.52 -12.38
N SER A 477 -17.17 -22.15 -12.41
CA SER A 477 -18.00 -22.30 -13.60
C SER A 477 -18.97 -21.15 -13.78
N THR A 478 -19.30 -20.87 -15.04
CA THR A 478 -20.30 -19.87 -15.43
C THR A 478 -21.12 -20.40 -16.59
N THR A 479 -22.42 -20.13 -16.57
CA THR A 479 -23.32 -20.40 -17.69
C THR A 479 -24.20 -19.19 -17.90
N MET A 480 -24.18 -18.59 -19.09
CA MET A 480 -25.15 -17.59 -19.52
C MET A 480 -26.14 -18.26 -20.46
N MET A 481 -27.43 -18.07 -20.22
CA MET A 481 -28.47 -18.70 -21.03
C MET A 481 -29.72 -17.83 -21.12
N ILE A 482 -30.42 -17.93 -22.24
CA ILE A 482 -31.62 -17.14 -22.52
C ILE A 482 -32.82 -18.03 -22.80
N ARG A 483 -34.00 -17.50 -22.50
CA ARG A 483 -35.29 -18.16 -22.76
C ARG A 483 -36.35 -17.09 -23.06
N PRO A 484 -37.33 -17.34 -23.95
CA PRO A 484 -38.41 -16.39 -24.19
C PRO A 484 -39.16 -16.05 -22.90
N THR A 485 -39.59 -14.80 -22.75
CA THR A 485 -40.28 -14.36 -21.53
C THR A 485 -41.65 -15.00 -21.37
N ASP A 486 -42.33 -15.31 -22.48
CA ASP A 486 -43.65 -15.95 -22.56
C ASP A 486 -43.58 -17.49 -22.47
N PHE A 487 -42.40 -18.06 -22.21
CA PHE A 487 -42.24 -19.50 -22.05
C PHE A 487 -42.97 -20.03 -20.81
N SER A 488 -43.95 -20.90 -21.04
CA SER A 488 -44.53 -21.82 -20.07
C SER A 488 -43.99 -23.23 -20.31
N ALA A 489 -43.53 -23.88 -19.24
CA ALA A 489 -43.16 -25.30 -19.31
C ALA A 489 -44.40 -26.16 -19.56
N LEU A 490 -44.23 -27.26 -20.30
CA LEU A 490 -45.26 -28.29 -20.45
C LEU A 490 -45.50 -28.90 -19.05
N LEU A 491 -46.71 -28.72 -18.52
CA LEU A 491 -47.16 -29.27 -17.23
C LEU A 491 -47.28 -30.79 -17.27
#